data_AF-A0A024VEJ9-F1
#
_entry.id   AF-A0A024VEJ9-F1
#
_cell.length_a   1.000
_cell.length_b   1.000
_cell.length_c   1.000
_cell.angle_alpha   90.00
_cell.angle_beta   90.00
_cell.angle_gamma   90.00
#
_symmetry.space_group_name_H-M   'P 1'
#
loop_
_entity.id
_entity.type
_entity.pdbx_description
1 polymer ?
#
loop_
_entity_poly.entity_id
_entity_poly.type
_entity_poly.pdbx_seq_one_letter_code
_entity_poly.pdbx_strand_id
1 'polypeptide(L)'
;MECNILEYLLHYFNKYQLEIIKTTQDTDFDLHGMMEHKYIKDYFFSFMCNDPKECIIYHTNQFKKEANEENTFPEQEEPNREISAYNLYLNYYYFMKRYSSYGVKKTLYVHLLNLTGLLNYDTRSYVTSLYLPGYYNAVEMSFTEEKEFSKLFESLIQCIEKCQNKD
;
A
#
# COMPACT_ATOMS: atom_id res chain seq x y z
N MET A 1 3.42 -4.48 -27.35
CA MET A 1 2.31 -4.59 -26.37
C MET A 1 2.83 -4.26 -24.96
N GLU A 2 4.02 -4.75 -24.64
CA GLU A 2 4.81 -4.56 -23.43
C GLU A 2 4.85 -3.10 -22.96
N CYS A 3 5.21 -2.15 -23.84
CA CYS A 3 5.26 -0.73 -23.46
C CYS A 3 3.89 -0.19 -23.03
N ASN A 4 2.80 -0.62 -23.66
CA ASN A 4 1.45 -0.16 -23.29
C ASN A 4 1.03 -0.72 -21.93
N ILE A 5 1.42 -1.96 -21.63
CA ILE A 5 1.19 -2.58 -20.32
C ILE A 5 2.01 -1.87 -19.25
N LEU A 6 3.29 -1.59 -19.50
CA LEU A 6 4.15 -0.88 -18.55
C LEU A 6 3.67 0.56 -18.31
N GLU A 7 3.23 1.26 -19.36
CA GLU A 7 2.63 2.59 -19.23
C GLU A 7 1.37 2.56 -18.35
N TYR A 8 0.47 1.59 -18.58
CA TYR A 8 -0.70 1.39 -17.73
C TYR A 8 -0.28 1.13 -16.28
N LEU A 9 0.64 0.20 -16.04
CA LEU A 9 1.09 -0.14 -14.69
C LEU A 9 1.72 1.04 -13.95
N LEU A 10 2.57 1.82 -14.63
CA LEU A 10 3.19 3.03 -14.05
C LEU A 10 2.13 4.07 -13.70
N HIS A 11 1.16 4.30 -14.59
CA HIS A 11 0.07 5.23 -14.34
C HIS A 11 -0.76 4.85 -13.11
N TYR A 12 -1.14 3.57 -12.98
CA TYR A 12 -1.94 3.11 -11.83
C TYR A 12 -1.11 3.01 -10.55
N PHE A 13 0.19 2.72 -10.64
CA PHE A 13 1.08 2.79 -9.48
C PHE A 13 1.20 4.22 -8.95
N ASN A 14 1.33 5.21 -9.84
CA ASN A 14 1.35 6.63 -9.46
C ASN A 14 0.02 7.06 -8.83
N LYS A 15 -1.12 6.63 -9.39
CA LYS A 15 -2.44 6.85 -8.79
C LYS A 15 -2.54 6.24 -7.39
N TYR A 16 -2.11 5.00 -7.22
CA TYR A 16 -2.08 4.31 -5.93
C TYR A 16 -1.25 5.07 -4.89
N GLN A 17 -0.03 5.48 -5.25
CA GLN A 17 0.84 6.26 -4.37
C GLN A 17 0.17 7.57 -3.93
N LEU A 18 -0.42 8.31 -4.86
CA LEU A 18 -1.09 9.58 -4.55
C LEU A 18 -2.33 9.37 -3.67
N GLU A 19 -3.09 8.30 -3.89
CA GLU A 19 -4.26 7.98 -3.07
C GLU A 19 -3.84 7.66 -1.64
N ILE A 20 -2.85 6.78 -1.45
CA ILE A 20 -2.31 6.47 -0.11
C ILE A 20 -1.85 7.75 0.61
N ILE A 21 -1.09 8.61 -0.07
CA ILE A 21 -0.60 9.87 0.51
C ILE A 21 -1.77 10.77 0.92
N LYS A 22 -2.73 11.02 0.03
CA LYS A 22 -3.89 11.90 0.31
C LYS A 22 -4.76 11.38 1.44
N THR A 23 -5.12 10.09 1.42
CA THR A 23 -5.95 9.52 2.48
C THR A 23 -5.23 9.52 3.82
N THR A 24 -3.89 9.48 3.82
CA THR A 24 -3.11 9.66 5.06
C THR A 24 -3.01 11.12 5.50
N GLN A 25 -3.03 12.10 4.59
CA GLN A 25 -3.11 13.54 4.92
C GLN A 25 -4.42 13.94 5.60
N ASP A 26 -5.51 13.25 5.31
CA ASP A 26 -6.78 13.42 6.03
C ASP A 26 -6.74 12.81 7.46
N THR A 27 -5.64 12.13 7.81
CA THR A 27 -5.28 11.81 9.20
C THR A 27 -4.32 12.88 9.72
N ASP A 28 -3.98 12.93 11.02
CA ASP A 28 -3.13 13.98 11.61
C ASP A 28 -1.65 14.03 11.08
N PHE A 29 -1.40 13.60 9.84
CA PHE A 29 -0.12 13.31 9.21
C PHE A 29 0.01 13.96 7.82
N ASP A 30 0.59 15.15 7.76
CA ASP A 30 0.68 15.92 6.52
C ASP A 30 1.86 15.47 5.61
N LEU A 31 1.61 14.49 4.74
CA LEU A 31 2.54 14.04 3.69
C LEU A 31 2.31 14.78 2.37
N HIS A 32 3.30 15.53 1.90
CA HIS A 32 3.25 16.16 0.58
C HIS A 32 3.69 15.17 -0.53
N GLY A 33 2.94 15.13 -1.64
CA GLY A 33 3.14 14.14 -2.72
C GLY A 33 4.48 14.17 -3.47
N MET A 34 5.26 15.25 -3.34
CA MET A 34 6.58 15.42 -4.00
C MET A 34 7.76 15.40 -3.03
N MET A 35 7.57 14.85 -1.83
CA MET A 35 8.65 14.74 -0.85
C MET A 35 9.69 13.71 -1.26
N GLU A 36 10.93 13.93 -0.84
CA GLU A 36 12.01 12.96 -1.02
C GLU A 36 11.67 11.64 -0.31
N HIS A 37 11.88 10.50 -0.97
CA HIS A 37 11.47 9.18 -0.48
C HIS A 37 12.04 8.84 0.91
N LYS A 38 13.27 9.29 1.19
CA LYS A 38 13.91 9.12 2.49
C LYS A 38 13.19 9.94 3.57
N TYR A 39 12.82 11.17 3.24
CA TYR A 39 12.06 12.02 4.15
C TYR A 39 10.68 11.44 4.44
N ILE A 40 9.98 10.87 3.44
CA ILE A 40 8.68 10.21 3.65
C ILE A 40 8.82 9.09 4.69
N LYS A 41 9.89 8.29 4.59
CA LYS A 41 10.18 7.22 5.55
C LYS A 41 10.45 7.78 6.97
N ASP A 42 11.36 8.72 7.09
CA ASP A 42 11.77 9.29 8.38
C ASP A 42 10.59 10.01 9.07
N TYR A 43 9.76 10.71 8.29
CA TYR A 43 8.56 11.39 8.77
C TYR A 43 7.47 10.41 9.20
N PHE A 44 7.27 9.32 8.44
CA PHE A 44 6.35 8.25 8.82
C PHE A 44 6.71 7.61 10.17
N PHE A 45 7.98 7.27 10.39
CA PHE A 45 8.40 6.72 11.67
C PHE A 45 8.29 7.75 12.80
N SER A 46 8.66 9.01 12.53
CA SER A 46 8.49 10.10 13.50
C SER A 46 7.03 10.25 13.95
N PHE A 47 6.07 10.13 13.03
CA PHE A 47 4.65 10.18 13.36
C PHE A 47 4.15 8.95 14.13
N MET A 48 4.60 7.76 13.74
CA MET A 48 4.12 6.52 14.38
C MET A 48 4.73 6.29 15.76
N CYS A 49 5.96 6.77 16.00
CA CYS A 49 6.80 6.39 17.14
C CYS A 49 7.41 7.57 17.91
N ASN A 50 7.20 8.81 17.47
CA ASN A 50 7.85 10.01 18.00
C ASN A 50 9.39 10.01 17.86
N ASP A 51 9.94 9.16 16.97
CA ASP A 51 11.37 9.08 16.65
C ASP A 51 11.49 8.74 15.14
N PRO A 52 12.38 9.39 14.37
CA PRO A 52 12.62 9.07 12.96
C PRO A 52 13.21 7.67 12.72
N LYS A 53 13.70 6.98 13.76
CA LYS A 53 14.20 5.61 13.67
C LYS A 53 13.08 4.60 13.47
N GLU A 54 13.45 3.48 12.83
CA GLU A 54 12.52 2.36 12.63
C GLU A 54 12.03 1.79 13.97
N CYS A 55 10.76 1.43 14.00
CA CYS A 55 10.06 0.90 15.16
C CYS A 55 8.94 -0.04 14.72
N ILE A 56 8.53 -0.94 15.60
CA ILE A 56 7.42 -1.85 15.32
C ILE A 56 6.09 -1.08 15.42
N ILE A 57 5.56 -0.66 14.28
CA ILE A 57 4.35 0.19 14.23
C ILE A 57 3.14 -0.47 14.91
N TYR A 58 3.03 -1.80 14.88
CA TYR A 58 1.92 -2.55 15.50
C TYR A 58 1.84 -2.38 17.02
N HIS A 59 2.94 -1.98 17.66
CA HIS A 59 3.03 -1.83 19.11
C HIS A 59 2.77 -0.40 19.57
N THR A 60 2.75 0.57 18.67
CA THR A 60 2.69 1.99 19.02
C THR A 60 1.31 2.45 19.43
N ASN A 61 1.25 3.49 20.25
CA ASN A 61 -0.01 4.11 20.66
C ASN A 61 -0.77 4.70 19.46
N GLN A 62 -0.04 5.23 18.47
CA GLN A 62 -0.63 5.81 17.27
C GLN A 62 -1.39 4.76 16.46
N PHE A 63 -0.82 3.56 16.30
CA PHE A 63 -1.50 2.45 15.62
C PHE A 63 -2.72 1.93 16.40
N LYS A 64 -2.67 1.98 17.73
CA LYS A 64 -3.72 1.49 18.64
C LYS A 64 -4.84 2.50 18.91
N LYS A 65 -4.72 3.74 18.42
CA LYS A 65 -5.65 4.85 18.70
C LYS A 65 -7.12 4.53 18.35
N GLU A 66 -7.36 3.77 17.28
CA GLU A 66 -8.73 3.41 16.85
C GLU A 66 -9.32 2.20 17.58
N ALA A 67 -8.47 1.24 17.95
CA ALA A 67 -8.87 0.04 18.68
C ALA A 67 -7.65 -0.55 19.38
N ASN A 68 -7.82 -0.86 20.68
CA ASN A 68 -6.78 -1.45 21.51
C ASN A 68 -6.31 -2.78 20.92
N GLU A 69 -5.00 -2.91 20.72
CA GLU A 69 -4.35 -4.14 20.26
C GLU A 69 -3.42 -4.66 21.34
N GLU A 70 -3.61 -5.92 21.74
CA GLU A 70 -2.64 -6.61 22.58
C GLU A 70 -1.42 -7.02 21.77
N ASN A 71 -0.22 -6.79 22.32
CA ASN A 71 1.01 -7.31 21.75
C ASN A 71 1.03 -8.83 21.96
N THR A 72 0.77 -9.58 20.89
CA THR A 72 0.73 -11.05 20.93
C THR A 72 1.79 -11.67 20.03
N PHE A 73 2.71 -10.87 19.50
CA PHE A 73 3.84 -11.38 18.75
C PHE A 73 4.74 -12.14 19.73
N PRO A 74 5.08 -13.42 19.46
CA PRO A 74 5.98 -14.17 20.31
C PRO A 74 7.37 -13.54 20.23
N GLU A 75 7.75 -12.76 21.25
CA GLU A 75 9.12 -12.25 21.44
C GLU A 75 10.03 -13.40 21.91
N GLN A 76 10.10 -14.48 21.15
CA GLN A 76 11.05 -15.57 21.39
C GLN A 76 12.19 -15.45 20.36
N GLU A 77 13.41 -15.26 20.91
CA GLU A 77 14.74 -15.39 20.28
C GLU A 77 15.38 -14.15 19.62
N GLU A 78 15.89 -13.24 20.44
CA GLU A 78 17.34 -13.04 20.70
C GLU A 78 17.48 -11.75 21.55
N PRO A 79 18.15 -11.78 22.72
CA PRO A 79 18.18 -10.65 23.66
C PRO A 79 18.97 -9.41 23.18
N ASN A 80 19.26 -9.29 21.88
CA ASN A 80 20.18 -8.26 21.36
C ASN A 80 19.93 -7.80 19.91
N ARG A 81 18.81 -8.13 19.26
CA ARG A 81 18.51 -7.63 17.91
C ARG A 81 17.22 -6.82 17.89
N GLU A 82 17.36 -5.52 17.63
CA GLU A 82 16.23 -4.67 17.26
C GLU A 82 15.57 -5.26 15.99
N ILE A 83 14.33 -5.70 16.10
CA ILE A 83 13.56 -6.25 14.97
C ILE A 83 13.22 -5.07 14.04
N SER A 84 13.71 -5.10 12.80
CA SER A 84 13.33 -4.09 11.80
C SER A 84 11.82 -4.08 11.57
N ALA A 85 11.26 -2.88 11.37
CA ALA A 85 9.86 -2.68 11.01
C ALA A 85 9.46 -3.44 9.73
N TYR A 86 10.42 -3.71 8.84
CA TYR A 86 10.24 -4.43 7.58
C TYR A 86 10.42 -5.95 7.70
N ASN A 87 10.51 -6.50 8.92
CA ASN A 87 10.67 -7.94 9.13
C ASN A 87 9.49 -8.73 8.54
N LEU A 88 9.79 -9.73 7.71
CA LEU A 88 8.77 -10.52 6.99
C LEU A 88 7.89 -11.34 7.93
N TYR A 89 8.48 -11.98 8.95
CA TYR A 89 7.74 -12.79 9.91
C TYR A 89 6.77 -11.95 10.73
N LEU A 90 7.24 -10.80 11.21
CA LEU A 90 6.42 -9.83 11.94
C LEU A 90 5.23 -9.36 11.10
N ASN A 91 5.49 -8.88 9.89
CA ASN A 91 4.47 -8.34 9.01
C ASN A 91 3.46 -9.40 8.56
N TYR A 92 3.93 -10.60 8.19
CA TYR A 92 3.05 -11.69 7.80
C TYR A 92 2.21 -12.20 8.97
N TYR A 93 2.78 -12.30 10.18
CA TYR A 93 2.05 -12.70 11.38
C TYR A 93 0.89 -11.76 11.69
N TYR A 94 1.14 -10.45 11.74
CA TYR A 94 0.10 -9.46 12.01
C TYR A 94 -0.94 -9.41 10.90
N PHE A 95 -0.50 -9.55 9.64
CA PHE A 95 -1.39 -9.64 8.49
C PHE A 95 -2.38 -10.80 8.64
N MET A 96 -1.86 -12.03 8.77
CA MET A 96 -2.70 -13.23 8.84
C MET A 96 -3.59 -13.27 10.08
N LYS A 97 -3.13 -12.69 11.19
CA LYS A 97 -3.85 -12.76 12.47
C LYS A 97 -4.96 -11.72 12.60
N ARG A 98 -4.76 -10.49 12.10
CA ARG A 98 -5.62 -9.35 12.47
C ARG A 98 -6.01 -8.41 11.34
N TYR A 99 -5.42 -8.52 10.14
CA TYR A 99 -5.68 -7.57 9.06
C TYR A 99 -7.17 -7.44 8.69
N SER A 100 -7.92 -8.55 8.69
CA SER A 100 -9.36 -8.54 8.38
C SER A 100 -10.21 -7.77 9.39
N SER A 101 -9.70 -7.55 10.61
CA SER A 101 -10.38 -6.80 11.66
C SER A 101 -9.94 -5.34 11.77
N TYR A 102 -8.99 -4.92 10.92
CA TYR A 102 -8.48 -3.55 10.95
C TYR A 102 -9.50 -2.56 10.37
N GLY A 103 -9.58 -1.41 11.02
CA GLY A 103 -10.21 -0.21 10.45
C GLY A 103 -9.36 0.39 9.33
N VAL A 104 -9.92 1.39 8.67
CA VAL A 104 -9.33 2.02 7.48
C VAL A 104 -7.95 2.63 7.76
N LYS A 105 -7.72 3.27 8.92
CA LYS A 105 -6.39 3.87 9.19
C LYS A 105 -5.31 2.82 9.39
N LYS A 106 -5.61 1.73 10.09
CA LYS A 106 -4.64 0.64 10.30
C LYS A 106 -4.24 -0.01 8.97
N THR A 107 -5.19 -0.25 8.07
CA THR A 107 -4.87 -0.79 6.74
C THR A 107 -4.04 0.20 5.92
N LEU A 108 -4.37 1.50 5.97
CA LEU A 108 -3.56 2.56 5.35
C LEU A 108 -2.13 2.60 5.90
N TYR A 109 -1.93 2.49 7.22
CA TYR A 109 -0.59 2.48 7.82
C TYR A 109 0.23 1.26 7.41
N VAL A 110 -0.39 0.08 7.27
CA VAL A 110 0.30 -1.13 6.76
C VAL A 110 0.75 -0.92 5.30
N HIS A 111 -0.13 -0.37 4.46
CA HIS A 111 0.19 -0.07 3.08
C HIS A 111 1.24 1.03 2.95
N LEU A 112 1.17 2.07 3.76
CA LEU A 112 2.14 3.16 3.78
C LEU A 112 3.52 2.67 4.26
N LEU A 113 3.59 1.83 5.30
CA LEU A 113 4.83 1.17 5.70
C LEU A 113 5.43 0.43 4.51
N ASN A 114 4.65 -0.41 3.82
CA ASN A 114 5.17 -1.13 2.67
C ASN A 114 5.64 -0.20 1.53
N LEU A 115 4.89 0.86 1.23
CA LEU A 115 5.24 1.86 0.22
C LEU A 115 6.55 2.58 0.55
N THR A 116 6.77 2.99 1.80
CA THR A 116 8.04 3.62 2.21
C THR A 116 9.24 2.72 1.96
N GLY A 117 9.11 1.40 2.18
CA GLY A 117 10.18 0.46 1.87
C GLY A 117 10.40 0.27 0.37
N LEU A 118 9.32 0.18 -0.43
CA LEU A 118 9.42 0.09 -1.90
C LEU A 118 10.14 1.30 -2.50
N LEU A 119 9.80 2.51 -2.05
CA LEU A 119 10.42 3.77 -2.52
C LEU A 119 11.91 3.90 -2.15
N ASN A 120 12.38 3.11 -1.17
CA ASN A 120 13.75 3.10 -0.66
C ASN A 120 14.50 1.79 -0.97
N TYR A 121 14.09 1.05 -2.00
CA TYR A 121 14.75 -0.18 -2.48
C TYR A 121 14.81 -1.33 -1.45
N ASP A 122 13.88 -1.39 -0.50
CA ASP A 122 13.81 -2.51 0.45
C ASP A 122 13.22 -3.77 -0.19
N THR A 123 14.06 -4.78 -0.44
CA THR A 123 13.63 -6.07 -1.00
C THR A 123 12.59 -6.78 -0.13
N ARG A 124 12.59 -6.57 1.20
CA ARG A 124 11.57 -7.16 2.08
C ARG A 124 10.19 -6.58 1.80
N SER A 125 10.11 -5.29 1.48
CA SER A 125 8.86 -4.64 1.06
C SER A 125 8.41 -5.09 -0.33
N TYR A 126 9.35 -5.38 -1.22
CA TYR A 126 9.05 -6.01 -2.51
C TYR A 126 8.43 -7.41 -2.34
N VAL A 127 8.90 -8.20 -1.37
CA VAL A 127 8.30 -9.52 -1.07
C VAL A 127 6.97 -9.38 -0.33
N THR A 128 6.89 -8.43 0.61
CA THR A 128 5.69 -8.16 1.41
C THR A 128 4.51 -7.69 0.55
N SER A 129 4.78 -6.89 -0.49
CA SER A 129 3.73 -6.38 -1.39
C SER A 129 2.96 -7.50 -2.11
N LEU A 130 3.56 -8.67 -2.30
CA LEU A 130 2.95 -9.77 -3.08
C LEU A 130 1.65 -10.30 -2.47
N TYR A 131 1.48 -10.18 -1.15
CA TYR A 131 0.27 -10.63 -0.44
C TYR A 131 -0.64 -9.48 0.02
N LEU A 132 -0.21 -8.23 -0.11
CA LEU A 132 -1.01 -7.09 0.33
C LEU A 132 -2.14 -6.80 -0.68
N PRO A 133 -3.41 -6.72 -0.23
CA PRO A 133 -4.56 -6.71 -1.14
C PRO A 133 -4.67 -5.42 -1.98
N GLY A 134 -4.17 -4.29 -1.47
CA GLY A 134 -4.20 -3.00 -2.15
C GLY A 134 -3.53 -2.95 -3.52
N TYR A 135 -2.64 -3.90 -3.84
CA TYR A 135 -1.99 -3.98 -5.15
C TYR A 135 -2.86 -4.66 -6.21
N TYR A 136 -3.90 -5.38 -5.81
CA TYR A 136 -4.82 -6.06 -6.73
C TYR A 136 -6.01 -5.18 -7.11
N ASN A 137 -6.59 -4.46 -6.15
CA ASN A 137 -7.79 -3.67 -6.38
C ASN A 137 -7.53 -2.26 -6.94
N ALA A 138 -6.27 -1.89 -7.19
CA ALA A 138 -5.92 -0.61 -7.85
C ALA A 138 -6.62 -0.41 -9.21
N VAL A 139 -7.04 -1.51 -9.86
CA VAL A 139 -7.82 -1.49 -11.11
C VAL A 139 -9.20 -0.83 -10.94
N GLU A 140 -9.75 -0.76 -9.73
CA GLU A 140 -11.03 -0.09 -9.45
C GLU A 140 -10.98 1.40 -9.81
N MET A 141 -9.80 2.02 -9.77
CA MET A 141 -9.57 3.42 -10.17
C MET A 141 -9.66 3.65 -11.69
N SER A 142 -9.98 2.62 -12.47
CA SER A 142 -10.03 2.67 -13.94
C SER A 142 -11.37 3.11 -14.50
N PHE A 143 -12.45 2.91 -13.75
CA PHE A 143 -13.81 3.14 -14.23
C PHE A 143 -14.33 4.48 -13.70
N THR A 144 -13.95 5.56 -14.37
CA THR A 144 -14.35 6.94 -14.00
C THR A 144 -15.32 7.58 -14.98
N GLU A 145 -15.61 6.91 -16.10
CA GLU A 145 -16.52 7.44 -17.12
C GLU A 145 -17.97 7.21 -16.74
N GLU A 146 -18.82 8.23 -16.95
CA GLU A 146 -20.27 8.16 -16.73
C GLU A 146 -20.97 7.44 -17.89
N LYS A 147 -20.51 6.24 -18.23
CA LYS A 147 -21.13 5.38 -19.24
C LYS A 147 -21.70 4.14 -18.60
N GLU A 148 -22.84 3.70 -19.13
CA GLU A 148 -23.40 2.41 -18.77
C GLU A 148 -22.49 1.27 -19.24
N PHE A 149 -22.52 0.16 -18.50
CA PHE A 149 -21.77 -1.05 -18.83
C PHE A 149 -22.06 -1.57 -20.25
N SER A 150 -23.30 -1.42 -20.72
CA SER A 150 -23.73 -1.77 -22.08
C SER A 150 -22.86 -1.10 -23.15
N LYS A 151 -22.53 0.19 -22.96
CA LYS A 151 -21.72 0.98 -23.89
C LYS A 151 -20.25 0.57 -23.90
N LEU A 152 -19.72 0.13 -22.76
CA LEU A 152 -18.37 -0.44 -22.69
C LEU A 152 -18.29 -1.74 -23.49
N PHE A 153 -19.30 -2.60 -23.33
CA PHE A 153 -19.39 -3.87 -24.03
C PHE A 153 -19.60 -3.70 -25.54
N GLU A 154 -20.48 -2.79 -25.97
CA GLU A 154 -20.65 -2.43 -27.39
C GLU A 154 -19.33 -1.99 -28.03
N SER A 155 -18.55 -1.17 -27.33
CA SER A 155 -17.24 -0.69 -27.83
C SER A 155 -16.25 -1.84 -28.04
N LEU A 156 -16.27 -2.85 -27.15
CA LEU A 156 -15.46 -4.06 -27.29
C LEU A 156 -15.89 -4.88 -28.52
N ILE A 157 -17.19 -5.06 -28.75
CA ILE A 157 -17.71 -5.79 -29.92
C ILE A 157 -17.26 -5.10 -31.23
N GLN A 158 -17.41 -3.78 -31.31
CA GLN A 158 -17.00 -3.01 -32.49
C GLN A 158 -15.50 -3.15 -32.79
N CYS A 159 -14.66 -3.29 -31.76
CA CYS A 159 -13.22 -3.54 -31.93
C CYS A 159 -12.95 -4.89 -32.61
N ILE A 160 -13.69 -5.94 -32.22
CA ILE A 160 -13.57 -7.28 -32.80
C ILE A 160 -14.03 -7.27 -34.27
N GLU A 161 -15.20 -6.70 -34.55
CA GLU A 161 -15.77 -6.61 -35.91
C GLU A 161 -14.85 -5.84 -36.86
N LYS A 162 -14.20 -4.78 -36.37
CA LYS A 162 -13.24 -3.99 -37.17
C LYS A 162 -12.05 -4.81 -37.66
N CYS A 163 -11.64 -5.83 -36.92
CA CYS A 163 -10.54 -6.72 -37.31
C CYS A 163 -10.99 -7.84 -38.26
N GLN A 164 -12.29 -8.13 -38.35
CA GLN A 164 -12.83 -9.11 -39.31
C GLN A 164 -12.98 -8.53 -40.73
N ASN A 165 -13.20 -7.21 -40.85
CA ASN A 165 -13.39 -6.53 -42.13
C ASN A 165 -12.09 -6.06 -42.80
N LYS A 166 -10.93 -6.53 -42.32
CA LYS A 166 -9.63 -6.28 -42.96
C LYS A 166 -9.26 -7.46 -43.85
N ASP A 167 -9.69 -7.40 -45.10
CA ASP A 167 -9.00 -8.06 -46.22
C ASP A 167 -7.64 -7.38 -46.48
#